data_AF-A0A661S8E7-F1
#
_entry.id   AF-A0A661S8E7-F1
#
_cell.length_a   1.000
_cell.length_b   1.000
_cell.length_c   1.000
_cell.angle_alpha   90.00
_cell.angle_beta   90.00
_cell.angle_gamma   90.00
#
_symmetry.space_group_name_H-M   'P 1'
#
loop_
_entity.id
_entity.type
_entity.pdbx_description
1 polymer ?
#
loop_
_entity_poly.entity_id
_entity_poly.type
_entity_poly.pdbx_seq_one_letter_code
_entity_poly.pdbx_strand_id
1 'polypeptide(L)'
;MTDYAIFTPTTPVLRGIQPDIVPSEPLGLLGGRLAEAVEEILDLDNESLGGVDLDDVLELLDWVDEFDITAPSRELLAPHVPSLRSLVRFRDYWMNEKRNHVSGYDASEGALYVLFTLVLALHPSIPGIFA
;
A
#
# COMPACT_ATOMS: atom_id res chain seq x y z
N MET A 1 9.56 -17.60 -15.24
CA MET A 1 8.35 -17.20 -14.49
C MET A 1 8.22 -18.17 -13.34
N THR A 2 8.04 -17.67 -12.13
CA THR A 2 7.61 -18.52 -11.03
C THR A 2 6.10 -18.63 -11.16
N ASP A 3 5.59 -19.83 -11.46
CA ASP A 3 4.16 -20.03 -11.72
C ASP A 3 3.29 -19.93 -10.46
N TYR A 4 3.92 -19.83 -9.29
CA TYR A 4 3.27 -19.80 -7.98
C TYR A 4 4.14 -19.12 -6.93
N ALA A 5 3.53 -18.35 -6.02
CA ALA A 5 4.18 -17.79 -4.83
C ALA A 5 3.27 -17.88 -3.60
N ILE A 6 3.87 -18.06 -2.41
CA ILE A 6 3.15 -17.99 -1.13
C ILE A 6 3.50 -16.67 -0.47
N PHE A 7 2.50 -15.82 -0.30
CA PHE A 7 2.64 -14.53 0.34
C PHE A 7 2.22 -14.64 1.81
N THR A 8 3.10 -14.19 2.69
CA THR A 8 2.84 -14.14 4.13
C THR A 8 3.15 -12.75 4.62
N PRO A 9 2.30 -11.75 4.29
CA PRO A 9 2.58 -10.38 4.66
C PRO A 9 2.64 -10.24 6.17
N THR A 10 3.51 -9.36 6.64
CA THR A 10 3.58 -9.01 8.06
C THR A 10 3.32 -7.53 8.23
N THR A 11 2.52 -7.19 9.24
CA THR A 11 2.16 -5.79 9.53
C THR A 11 3.38 -4.88 9.67
N PRO A 12 4.49 -5.26 10.35
CA PRO A 12 5.67 -4.41 10.41
C PRO A 12 6.30 -4.10 9.05
N VAL A 13 6.25 -5.05 8.10
CA VAL A 13 6.78 -4.86 6.75
C VAL A 13 5.82 -4.04 5.89
N LEU A 14 4.51 -4.31 5.95
CA LEU A 14 3.49 -3.51 5.25
C LEU A 14 3.53 -2.03 5.68
N ARG A 15 3.79 -1.77 6.97
CA ARG A 15 3.99 -0.42 7.53
C ARG A 15 5.35 0.21 7.17
N GLY A 16 6.25 -0.58 6.57
CA GLY A 16 7.62 -0.19 6.28
C GLY A 16 8.48 0.12 7.52
N ILE A 17 8.08 -0.38 8.69
CA ILE A 17 8.87 -0.31 9.94
C ILE A 17 10.02 -1.32 9.88
N GLN A 18 9.75 -2.50 9.34
CA GLN A 18 10.72 -3.57 9.18
C GLN A 18 11.07 -3.74 7.70
N PRO A 19 12.36 -3.87 7.34
CA PRO A 19 12.73 -4.20 5.97
C PRO A 19 12.23 -5.61 5.60
N ASP A 20 11.83 -5.78 4.35
CA ASP A 20 11.59 -7.11 3.80
C ASP A 20 12.93 -7.84 3.65
N ILE A 21 13.07 -8.99 4.31
CA ILE A 21 14.27 -9.83 4.26
C ILE A 21 14.31 -10.71 2.99
N VAL A 22 13.20 -10.80 2.25
CA VAL A 22 13.08 -11.49 0.96
C VAL A 22 12.43 -10.54 -0.06
N PRO A 23 13.12 -9.44 -0.42
CA PRO A 23 12.57 -8.47 -1.36
C PRO A 23 12.38 -9.11 -2.74
N SER A 24 11.22 -8.84 -3.35
CA SER A 24 10.86 -9.31 -4.69
C SER A 24 10.11 -8.21 -5.44
N GLU A 25 10.18 -8.22 -6.77
CA GLU A 25 9.37 -7.34 -7.61
C GLU A 25 8.15 -8.11 -8.14
N PRO A 26 6.98 -7.46 -8.30
CA PRO A 26 6.69 -6.08 -7.91
C PRO A 26 6.43 -5.91 -6.41
N LEU A 27 6.04 -6.99 -5.73
CA LEU A 27 5.65 -7.03 -4.32
C LEU A 27 6.42 -8.13 -3.59
N GLY A 28 6.99 -7.81 -2.43
CA GLY A 28 7.73 -8.76 -1.61
C GLY A 28 6.83 -9.79 -0.92
N LEU A 29 7.36 -10.99 -0.66
CA LEU A 29 6.59 -12.08 -0.05
C LEU A 29 6.08 -11.74 1.36
N LEU A 30 6.80 -10.84 2.06
CA LEU A 30 6.42 -10.37 3.40
C LEU A 30 5.64 -9.04 3.36
N GLY A 31 5.29 -8.55 2.17
CA GLY A 31 4.57 -7.29 1.98
C GLY A 31 5.48 -6.09 1.69
N GLY A 32 6.78 -6.31 1.45
CA GLY A 32 7.68 -5.24 1.06
C GLY A 32 7.28 -4.63 -0.28
N ARG A 33 7.64 -3.37 -0.50
CA ARG A 33 7.33 -2.59 -1.72
C ARG A 33 5.84 -2.31 -1.98
N LEU A 34 4.99 -2.38 -0.96
CA LEU A 34 3.55 -2.14 -1.16
C LEU A 34 3.28 -0.77 -1.80
N ALA A 35 3.93 0.30 -1.34
CA ALA A 35 3.72 1.64 -1.87
C ALA A 35 4.10 1.73 -3.36
N GLU A 36 5.26 1.19 -3.72
CA GLU A 36 5.72 1.16 -5.11
C GLU A 36 4.82 0.29 -5.99
N ALA A 37 4.37 -0.88 -5.51
CA ALA A 37 3.50 -1.75 -6.29
C ALA A 37 2.09 -1.16 -6.48
N VAL A 38 1.59 -0.38 -5.52
CA VAL A 38 0.36 0.42 -5.68
C VAL A 38 0.59 1.54 -6.69
N GLU A 39 1.72 2.26 -6.61
CA GLU A 39 2.10 3.32 -7.55
C GLU A 39 2.12 2.83 -9.00
N GLU A 40 2.62 1.61 -9.24
CA GLU A 40 2.72 0.99 -10.57
C GLU A 40 1.36 0.72 -11.22
N ILE A 41 0.28 0.62 -10.44
CA ILE A 41 -1.08 0.30 -10.93
C ILE A 41 -2.12 1.38 -10.61
N LEU A 42 -1.74 2.47 -9.95
CA LEU A 42 -2.62 3.60 -9.66
C LEU A 42 -2.68 4.54 -10.86
N ASP A 43 -3.88 4.74 -11.40
CA ASP A 43 -4.16 5.63 -12.52
C ASP A 43 -5.09 6.75 -12.05
N LEU A 44 -4.50 7.90 -11.73
CA LEU A 44 -5.24 9.08 -11.25
C LEU A 44 -6.02 9.78 -12.37
N ASP A 45 -5.63 9.62 -13.63
CA ASP A 45 -6.34 10.25 -14.76
C ASP A 45 -7.67 9.54 -15.03
N ASN A 46 -7.71 8.22 -14.82
CA ASN A 46 -8.90 7.39 -14.97
C ASN A 46 -9.55 7.01 -13.63
N GLU A 47 -9.09 7.59 -12.51
CA GLU A 47 -9.58 7.31 -11.16
C GLU A 47 -9.70 5.80 -10.89
N SER A 48 -8.64 5.04 -11.20
CA SER A 48 -8.65 3.57 -11.07
C SER A 48 -7.38 2.98 -10.45
N LEU A 49 -7.50 1.80 -9.85
CA LEU A 49 -6.39 0.97 -9.36
C LEU A 49 -6.41 -0.34 -10.13
N GLY A 50 -5.42 -0.57 -11.00
CA GLY A 50 -5.33 -1.80 -11.81
C GLY A 50 -6.58 -2.06 -12.66
N GLY A 51 -7.29 -1.00 -13.07
CA GLY A 51 -8.54 -1.06 -13.83
C GLY A 51 -9.81 -1.22 -13.00
N VAL A 52 -9.73 -1.26 -11.67
CA VAL A 52 -10.88 -1.17 -10.75
C VAL A 52 -11.10 0.30 -10.39
N ASP A 53 -12.36 0.76 -10.40
CA ASP A 53 -12.73 2.13 -10.02
C ASP A 53 -12.25 2.46 -8.59
N LEU A 54 -11.69 3.65 -8.37
CA LEU A 54 -11.20 4.03 -7.05
C LEU A 54 -12.31 4.17 -6.02
N ASP A 55 -13.54 4.51 -6.41
CA ASP A 55 -14.67 4.54 -5.47
C ASP A 55 -14.93 3.13 -4.90
N ASP A 56 -14.90 2.09 -5.75
CA ASP A 56 -15.05 0.69 -5.32
C ASP A 56 -13.90 0.26 -4.38
N VAL A 57 -12.68 0.78 -4.61
CA VAL A 57 -11.52 0.52 -3.73
C VAL A 57 -11.70 1.20 -2.38
N LEU A 58 -12.18 2.46 -2.38
CA LEU A 58 -12.41 3.24 -1.16
C LEU A 58 -13.57 2.67 -0.32
N GLU A 59 -14.57 2.04 -0.93
CA GLU A 59 -15.62 1.29 -0.22
C GLU A 59 -15.07 0.14 0.64
N LEU A 60 -13.90 -0.42 0.30
CA LEU A 60 -13.22 -1.43 1.12
C LEU A 60 -12.44 -0.83 2.30
N LEU A 61 -12.32 0.50 2.33
CA LEU A 61 -11.52 1.28 3.26
C LEU A 61 -12.41 2.29 4.00
N ASP A 62 -13.26 1.81 4.91
CA ASP A 62 -14.33 2.54 5.63
C ASP A 62 -14.04 3.97 6.17
N TRP A 63 -12.78 4.36 6.30
CA TRP A 63 -12.33 5.64 6.88
C TRP A 63 -11.53 6.50 5.90
N VAL A 64 -11.15 5.96 4.74
CA VAL A 64 -10.28 6.61 3.76
C VAL A 64 -11.14 7.40 2.78
N ASP A 65 -10.87 8.70 2.69
CA ASP A 65 -11.52 9.61 1.74
C ASP A 65 -10.78 9.67 0.40
N GLU A 66 -9.44 9.56 0.43
CA GLU A 66 -8.58 9.37 -0.74
C GLU A 66 -7.23 8.79 -0.29
N PHE A 67 -6.44 8.26 -1.23
CA PHE A 67 -5.05 7.89 -0.96
C PHE A 67 -4.15 8.20 -2.16
N ASP A 68 -2.86 8.42 -1.88
CA ASP A 68 -1.84 8.64 -2.89
C ASP A 68 -0.49 8.03 -2.47
N ILE A 69 0.47 8.03 -3.40
CA ILE A 69 1.85 7.67 -3.14
C ILE A 69 2.70 8.93 -3.07
N THR A 70 3.46 9.06 -1.98
CA THR A 70 4.31 10.22 -1.74
C THR A 70 5.68 9.82 -1.21
N ALA A 71 6.67 10.70 -1.39
CA ALA A 71 7.93 10.61 -0.69
C ALA A 71 7.73 10.80 0.83
N PRO A 72 8.58 10.19 1.67
CA PRO A 72 8.58 10.42 3.12
C PRO A 72 8.70 11.88 3.51
N SER A 73 7.90 12.30 4.49
CA SER A 73 8.00 13.61 5.12
C SER A 73 7.97 13.49 6.64
N ARG A 74 8.47 14.51 7.34
CA ARG A 74 8.44 14.55 8.83
C ARG A 74 7.04 14.71 9.41
N GLU A 75 6.07 15.09 8.57
CA GLU A 75 4.66 15.18 8.95
C GLU A 75 4.02 13.79 8.95
N LEU A 76 4.48 12.90 8.08
CA LEU A 76 3.91 11.57 7.85
C LEU A 76 4.67 10.44 8.55
N LEU A 77 5.96 10.64 8.83
CA LEU A 77 6.81 9.65 9.50
C LEU A 77 7.61 10.25 10.64
N ALA A 78 7.67 9.51 11.74
CA ALA A 78 8.55 9.84 12.84
C ALA A 78 10.04 9.69 12.42
N PRO A 79 10.96 10.56 12.89
CA PRO A 79 12.36 10.59 12.43
C PRO A 79 13.18 9.32 12.67
N HIS A 80 12.69 8.39 13.49
CA HIS A 80 13.37 7.13 13.84
C HIS A 80 12.91 5.95 12.97
N VAL A 81 11.89 6.14 12.14
CA VAL A 81 11.45 5.14 11.17
C VAL A 81 12.46 5.13 10.00
N PRO A 82 12.99 3.96 9.59
CA PRO A 82 13.89 3.87 8.44
C PRO A 82 13.30 4.56 7.21
N SER A 83 14.12 5.29 6.46
CA SER A 83 13.65 6.03 5.28
C SER A 83 13.22 5.05 4.18
N LEU A 84 11.92 4.97 3.93
CA LEU A 84 11.35 4.29 2.76
C LEU A 84 11.55 5.18 1.52
N ARG A 85 11.44 4.63 0.31
CA ARG A 85 11.51 5.46 -0.91
C ARG A 85 10.17 6.12 -1.20
N SER A 86 9.10 5.34 -1.03
CA SER A 86 7.73 5.73 -1.26
C SER A 86 6.86 5.31 -0.08
N LEU A 87 5.75 6.04 0.14
CA LEU A 87 4.77 5.79 1.18
C LEU A 87 3.38 5.84 0.59
N VAL A 88 2.50 4.95 1.06
CA VAL A 88 1.06 5.17 0.93
C VAL A 88 0.66 6.23 1.97
N ARG A 89 0.02 7.29 1.49
CA ARG A 89 -0.61 8.32 2.31
C ARG A 89 -2.11 8.24 2.12
N PHE A 90 -2.84 8.21 3.23
CA PHE A 90 -4.29 8.23 3.25
C PHE A 90 -4.77 9.57 3.79
N ARG A 91 -5.89 10.06 3.27
CA ARG A 91 -6.69 11.11 3.89
C ARG A 91 -7.81 10.45 4.69
N ASP A 92 -7.80 10.65 6.00
CA ASP A 92 -8.82 10.15 6.92
C ASP A 92 -10.04 11.08 6.91
N TYR A 93 -11.22 10.52 6.63
CA TYR A 93 -12.49 11.25 6.55
C TYR A 93 -12.93 11.86 7.90
N TRP A 94 -12.59 11.21 9.01
CA TRP A 94 -13.07 11.54 10.35
C TRP A 94 -12.14 12.52 11.08
N MET A 95 -10.89 12.63 10.64
CA MET A 95 -9.89 13.51 11.26
C MET A 95 -10.11 14.99 10.93
N ASN A 96 -9.53 15.86 11.77
CA ASN A 96 -9.53 17.29 11.49
C ASN A 96 -8.79 17.60 10.17
N GLU A 97 -9.39 18.41 9.30
CA GLU A 97 -8.87 18.76 7.97
C GLU A 97 -7.39 19.21 7.94
N LYS A 98 -6.89 19.83 9.01
CA LYS A 98 -5.49 20.29 9.08
C LYS A 98 -4.50 19.17 9.42
N ARG A 99 -5.00 18.00 9.84
CA ARG A 99 -4.23 16.87 10.37
C ARG A 99 -4.91 15.53 10.03
N ASN A 100 -5.44 15.41 8.82
CA ASN A 100 -6.14 14.22 8.35
C ASN A 100 -5.29 13.32 7.45
N HIS A 101 -4.02 13.64 7.25
CA HIS A 101 -3.13 12.77 6.47
C HIS A 101 -2.40 11.81 7.40
N VAL A 102 -2.47 10.53 7.08
CA VAL A 102 -1.78 9.45 7.79
C VAL A 102 -0.99 8.61 6.80
N SER A 103 0.14 8.07 7.23
CA SER A 103 0.92 7.16 6.38
C SER A 103 0.60 5.70 6.68
N GLY A 104 1.12 4.80 5.86
CA GLY A 104 1.09 3.36 6.16
C GLY A 104 1.63 3.01 7.56
N TYR A 105 2.53 3.82 8.14
CA TYR A 105 3.01 3.63 9.51
C TYR A 105 1.88 3.68 10.55
N ASP A 106 0.96 4.64 10.40
CA ASP A 106 -0.15 4.89 11.33
C ASP A 106 -1.44 4.14 10.94
N ALA A 107 -1.54 3.69 9.69
CA ALA A 107 -2.71 3.01 9.15
C ALA A 107 -3.05 1.70 9.88
N SER A 108 -4.33 1.32 9.81
CA SER A 108 -4.81 0.04 10.31
C SER A 108 -4.22 -1.11 9.49
N GLU A 109 -3.99 -2.26 10.14
CA GLU A 109 -3.51 -3.47 9.47
C GLU A 109 -4.45 -3.89 8.33
N GLY A 110 -5.76 -3.77 8.54
CA GLY A 110 -6.78 -4.09 7.54
C GLY A 110 -6.64 -3.26 6.27
N ALA A 111 -6.44 -1.94 6.37
CA ALA A 111 -6.30 -1.09 5.19
C ALA A 111 -5.08 -1.48 4.34
N LEU A 112 -3.95 -1.76 4.99
CA LEU A 112 -2.74 -2.22 4.30
C LEU A 112 -2.93 -3.60 3.68
N TYR A 113 -3.66 -4.50 4.36
CA TYR A 113 -3.95 -5.83 3.85
C TYR A 113 -4.89 -5.81 2.63
N VAL A 114 -5.86 -4.88 2.61
CA VAL A 114 -6.71 -4.64 1.44
C VAL A 114 -5.87 -4.21 0.25
N LEU A 115 -5.04 -3.18 0.39
CA LEU A 115 -4.15 -2.74 -0.70
C LEU A 115 -3.19 -3.86 -1.14
N PHE A 116 -2.61 -4.59 -0.20
CA PHE A 116 -1.75 -5.73 -0.49
C PHE A 116 -2.47 -6.79 -1.34
N THR A 117 -3.70 -7.14 -0.97
CA THR A 117 -4.50 -8.15 -1.68
C THR A 117 -4.93 -7.65 -3.06
N LEU A 118 -5.29 -6.37 -3.17
CA LEU A 118 -5.61 -5.75 -4.46
C LEU A 118 -4.41 -5.76 -5.40
N VAL A 119 -3.20 -5.45 -4.91
CA VAL A 119 -1.98 -5.58 -5.71
C VAL A 119 -1.78 -7.03 -6.18
N LEU A 120 -1.97 -8.02 -5.31
CA LEU A 120 -1.87 -9.43 -5.73
C LEU A 120 -2.87 -9.79 -6.84
N ALA A 121 -4.09 -9.26 -6.75
CA ALA A 121 -5.16 -9.57 -7.69
C ALA A 121 -5.04 -8.83 -9.03
N LEU A 122 -4.51 -7.60 -9.01
CA LEU A 122 -4.62 -6.66 -10.13
C LEU A 122 -3.29 -6.38 -10.83
N HIS A 123 -2.15 -6.61 -10.16
CA HIS A 123 -0.86 -6.24 -10.72
C HIS A 123 -0.41 -7.22 -11.82
N PRO A 124 -0.09 -6.75 -13.04
CA PRO A 124 0.17 -7.62 -14.20
C PRO A 124 1.43 -8.50 -14.05
N SER A 125 2.40 -8.07 -13.24
CA SER A 125 3.63 -8.81 -12.96
C SER A 125 3.56 -9.78 -11.77
N ILE A 126 2.41 -9.90 -11.07
CA ILE A 126 2.23 -10.90 -10.02
C ILE A 126 1.96 -12.28 -10.64
N PRO A 127 2.48 -13.38 -10.07
CA PRO A 127 2.14 -14.73 -10.54
C PRO A 127 0.63 -14.97 -10.55
N GLY A 128 0.11 -15.52 -11.65
CA GLY A 128 -1.33 -15.79 -11.80
C GLY A 128 -1.90 -16.83 -10.82
N ILE A 129 -1.06 -17.50 -10.04
CA ILE A 129 -1.45 -18.36 -8.92
C ILE A 129 -0.65 -17.91 -7.68
N PHE A 130 -1.34 -17.62 -6.59
CA PHE A 130 -0.75 -17.26 -5.31
C PHE A 130 -1.55 -17.86 -4.15
N ALA A 131 -0.93 -17.94 -2.97
CA ALA A 131 -1.57 -18.36 -1.72
C ALA A 131 -1.10 -17.49 -0.55
#